data_AF-F3UVU3-F1
#
_entry.id   AF-F3UVU3-F1
#
_cell.length_a   1.000
_cell.length_b   1.000
_cell.length_c   1.000
_cell.angle_alpha   90.00
_cell.angle_beta   90.00
_cell.angle_gamma   90.00
#
_symmetry.space_group_name_H-M   'P 1'
#
loop_
_entity.id
_entity.type
_entity.pdbx_description
1 polymer ?
#
loop_
_entity_poly.entity_id
_entity_poly.type
_entity_poly.pdbx_seq_one_letter_code
_entity_poly.pdbx_strand_id
1 'polypeptide(L)'
;MFIIEYDELDWSEKMASIIFTAKDIFDQDFKREVRGYSKSEVDEFLDDVIKDYETYTALVKELREENRRLKEELAAKPVEKPLLQSAQPVQSGQMAHSTVDSFPQMTSATNFDILKRLNRLEKEVFGKQILDRE
;
A
#
# COMPACT_ATOMS: atom_id res chain seq x y z
N MET A 1 -1.03 -0.53 -18.06
CA MET A 1 -1.36 -0.10 -16.69
C MET A 1 -0.36 0.96 -16.31
N PHE A 2 -0.77 2.23 -16.38
CA PHE A 2 0.10 3.36 -16.05
C PHE A 2 0.29 3.34 -14.53
N ILE A 3 1.48 2.95 -14.07
CA ILE A 3 1.88 3.24 -12.69
C ILE A 3 2.15 4.74 -12.69
N ILE A 4 1.21 5.44 -12.10
CA ILE A 4 1.20 6.88 -11.95
C ILE A 4 2.44 7.21 -11.10
N GLU A 5 3.44 7.83 -11.74
CA GLU A 5 4.68 8.34 -11.14
C GLU A 5 4.37 9.63 -10.34
N TYR A 6 3.39 9.58 -9.45
CA TYR A 6 3.07 10.65 -8.51
C TYR A 6 3.52 10.19 -7.13
N ASP A 7 4.75 10.50 -6.70
CA ASP A 7 5.02 10.46 -5.25
C ASP A 7 6.32 11.09 -4.75
N GLU A 8 7.33 11.38 -5.58
CA GLU A 8 8.62 11.84 -5.01
C GLU A 8 8.86 13.35 -5.14
N LEU A 9 8.41 13.96 -6.25
CA LEU A 9 8.60 15.39 -6.54
C LEU A 9 7.72 16.31 -5.69
N ASP A 10 6.46 15.93 -5.43
CA ASP A 10 5.49 16.74 -4.66
C ASP A 10 5.90 16.89 -3.19
N TRP A 11 6.46 15.84 -2.58
CA TRP A 11 6.85 15.89 -1.18
C TRP A 11 8.11 16.70 -0.94
N SER A 12 9.09 16.66 -1.85
CA SER A 12 10.26 17.53 -1.74
C SER A 12 9.86 18.99 -1.82
N GLU A 13 8.90 19.33 -2.68
CA GLU A 13 8.36 20.68 -2.80
C GLU A 13 7.57 21.10 -1.55
N LYS A 14 6.73 20.20 -1.00
CA LYS A 14 6.01 20.42 0.27
C LYS A 14 6.93 20.53 1.48
N MET A 15 8.03 19.78 1.53
CA MET A 15 9.00 19.91 2.62
C MET A 15 9.80 21.21 2.48
N ALA A 16 10.12 21.63 1.25
CA ALA A 16 10.76 22.91 0.97
C ALA A 16 9.85 24.11 1.25
N SER A 17 8.52 23.93 1.29
CA SER A 17 7.57 24.97 1.68
C SER A 17 7.37 25.10 3.19
N ILE A 18 7.95 24.19 3.99
CA ILE A 18 7.97 24.35 5.46
C ILE A 18 8.91 25.50 5.81
N ILE A 19 8.35 26.51 6.50
CA ILE A 19 9.02 27.78 6.75
C ILE A 19 10.00 27.71 7.93
N PHE A 20 9.69 26.89 8.94
CA PHE A 20 10.48 26.80 10.16
C PHE A 20 10.84 25.36 10.50
N THR A 21 12.07 25.17 10.93
CA THR A 21 12.51 23.95 11.63
C THR A 21 12.40 24.13 13.14
N ALA A 22 12.45 23.02 13.89
CA ALA A 22 12.52 23.05 15.36
C ALA A 22 13.68 23.95 15.86
N LYS A 23 14.82 23.91 15.16
CA LYS A 23 15.98 24.77 15.45
C LYS A 23 15.68 26.24 15.17
N ASP A 24 15.00 26.58 14.09
CA ASP A 24 14.65 27.96 13.78
C ASP A 24 13.71 28.55 14.86
N ILE A 25 12.79 27.73 15.38
CA ILE A 25 11.89 28.13 16.47
C ILE A 25 12.67 28.34 17.77
N PHE A 26 13.64 27.47 18.08
CA PHE A 26 14.49 27.58 19.26
C PHE A 26 15.40 28.83 19.21
N ASP A 27 16.00 29.11 18.06
CA ASP A 27 16.90 30.24 17.88
C ASP A 27 16.15 31.58 17.69
N GLN A 28 14.82 31.56 17.63
CA GLN A 28 14.01 32.75 17.39
C GLN A 28 14.09 33.72 18.57
N ASP A 29 14.63 34.91 18.33
CA ASP A 29 14.59 36.02 19.29
C ASP A 29 13.47 37.00 18.95
N PHE A 30 12.65 37.35 19.94
CA PHE A 30 11.51 38.25 19.78
C PHE A 30 11.84 39.65 20.28
N LYS A 31 11.49 40.66 19.49
CA LYS A 31 11.58 42.06 19.91
C LYS A 31 10.67 42.29 21.12
N ARG A 32 11.17 43.02 22.11
CA ARG A 32 10.38 43.40 23.29
C ARG A 32 9.66 44.73 23.03
N GLU A 33 8.36 44.74 23.31
CA GLU A 33 7.54 45.93 23.31
C GLU A 33 7.03 46.23 24.72
N VAL A 34 6.64 47.48 24.98
CA VAL A 34 6.20 47.96 26.32
C VAL A 34 4.94 47.22 26.81
N ARG A 35 4.13 46.70 25.88
CA ARG A 35 3.05 45.77 26.15
C ARG A 35 3.24 44.56 25.25
N GLY A 36 3.35 43.38 25.84
CA GLY A 36 3.55 42.13 25.12
C GLY A 36 3.36 40.94 26.04
N TYR A 37 3.47 39.75 25.46
CA TYR A 37 3.42 38.49 26.20
C TYR A 37 4.64 38.34 27.12
N SER A 38 4.46 37.60 28.22
CA SER A 38 5.56 37.26 29.11
C SER A 38 6.55 36.35 28.37
N LYS A 39 7.85 36.67 28.45
CA LYS A 39 8.89 35.84 27.82
C LYS A 39 8.81 34.38 28.30
N SER A 40 8.61 34.16 29.60
CA SER A 40 8.56 32.79 30.15
C SER A 40 7.37 31.99 29.62
N GLU A 41 6.19 32.61 29.50
CA GLU A 41 5.00 31.93 28.96
C GLU A 41 5.17 31.59 27.48
N VAL A 42 5.81 32.50 26.72
CA VAL A 42 6.13 32.24 25.31
C VAL A 42 7.18 31.13 25.20
N ASP A 43 8.25 31.18 25.99
CA ASP A 43 9.29 30.13 25.99
C ASP A 43 8.70 28.76 26.31
N GLU A 44 7.88 28.64 27.38
CA GLU A 44 7.23 27.38 27.76
C GLU A 44 6.32 26.84 26.66
N PHE A 45 5.57 27.72 25.98
CA PHE A 45 4.76 27.33 24.84
C PHE A 45 5.61 26.86 23.65
N LEU A 46 6.70 27.58 23.35
CA LEU A 46 7.59 27.23 22.25
C LEU A 46 8.34 25.93 22.50
N ASP A 47 8.66 25.58 23.74
CA ASP A 47 9.24 24.27 24.09
C ASP A 47 8.32 23.11 23.65
N ASP A 48 7.01 23.24 23.84
CA ASP A 48 6.05 22.22 23.41
C ASP A 48 5.88 22.21 21.89
N VAL A 49 5.84 23.38 21.24
CA VAL A 49 5.81 23.48 19.78
C VAL A 49 7.06 22.85 19.15
N ILE A 50 8.24 23.07 19.74
CA ILE A 50 9.49 22.46 19.29
C ILE A 50 9.41 20.93 19.37
N LYS A 51 8.95 20.38 20.49
CA LYS A 51 8.75 18.92 20.65
C LYS A 51 7.82 18.36 19.58
N ASP A 52 6.72 19.05 19.28
CA ASP A 52 5.80 18.64 18.24
C ASP A 52 6.45 18.66 16.86
N TYR A 53 7.23 19.69 16.53
CA TYR A 53 7.95 19.77 15.25
C TYR A 53 8.99 18.66 15.10
N GLU A 54 9.73 18.31 16.16
CA GLU A 54 10.65 17.18 16.16
C GLU A 54 9.89 15.86 15.98
N THR A 55 8.77 15.69 16.68
CA THR A 55 7.91 14.52 16.57
C THR A 55 7.35 14.35 15.15
N TYR A 56 6.84 15.41 14.54
CA TYR A 56 6.36 15.39 13.15
C TYR A 56 7.48 15.08 12.17
N THR A 57 8.67 15.65 12.36
CA THR A 57 9.84 15.37 11.51
C THR A 57 10.22 13.89 11.58
N ALA A 58 10.24 13.32 12.77
CA ALA A 58 10.53 11.89 12.97
C ALA A 58 9.46 11.01 12.31
N LEU A 59 8.17 11.32 12.51
CA LEU A 59 7.06 10.55 11.93
C LEU A 59 7.07 10.59 10.40
N VAL A 60 7.31 11.76 9.80
CA VAL A 60 7.42 11.89 8.33
C VAL A 60 8.60 11.07 7.81
N LYS A 61 9.74 11.09 8.50
CA LYS A 61 10.90 10.28 8.12
C LYS A 61 10.58 8.78 8.16
N GLU A 62 9.96 8.30 9.24
CA GLU A 62 9.56 6.90 9.40
C GLU A 62 8.59 6.46 8.31
N LEU A 63 7.53 7.25 8.06
CA LEU A 63 6.55 6.95 7.02
C LEU A 63 7.18 6.92 5.63
N ARG A 64 8.16 7.78 5.34
CA ARG A 64 8.88 7.77 4.06
C ARG A 64 9.74 6.54 3.89
N GLU A 65 10.43 6.13 4.95
CA GLU A 65 11.24 4.92 4.96
C GLU A 65 10.38 3.66 4.78
N GLU A 66 9.25 3.58 5.47
CA GLU A 66 8.31 2.48 5.32
C GLU A 66 7.70 2.43 3.91
N ASN A 67 7.27 3.57 3.37
CA ASN A 67 6.77 3.64 1.99
C ASN A 67 7.84 3.22 0.97
N ARG A 68 9.09 3.63 1.17
CA ARG A 68 10.21 3.22 0.30
C ARG A 68 10.41 1.71 0.36
N ARG A 69 10.45 1.12 1.56
CA ARG A 69 10.58 -0.33 1.76
C ARG A 69 9.45 -1.11 1.08
N LEU A 70 8.20 -0.68 1.26
CA LEU A 70 7.03 -1.34 0.66
C LEU A 70 7.07 -1.27 -0.87
N LYS A 71 7.48 -0.13 -1.44
CA LYS A 71 7.64 0.02 -2.89
C LYS A 71 8.73 -0.91 -3.44
N GLU A 72 9.86 -1.03 -2.75
CA GLU A 72 10.93 -1.95 -3.13
C GLU A 72 10.47 -3.43 -3.07
N GLU A 73 9.72 -3.83 -2.04
CA GLU A 73 9.18 -5.20 -1.94
C GLU A 73 8.19 -5.51 -3.08
N LEU A 74 7.31 -4.54 -3.41
CA LEU A 74 6.37 -4.68 -4.52
C LEU A 74 7.09 -4.76 -5.88
N ALA A 75 8.20 -4.04 -6.05
CA ALA A 75 9.02 -4.12 -7.26
C ALA A 75 9.83 -5.43 -7.35
N ALA A 76 10.25 -6.00 -6.21
CA ALA A 76 11.03 -7.23 -6.14
C ALA A 76 10.20 -8.51 -6.34
N LYS A 77 8.87 -8.47 -6.11
CA LYS A 77 7.96 -9.59 -6.43
C LYS A 77 7.80 -9.68 -7.96
N PRO A 78 8.31 -10.73 -8.62
CA PRO A 78 8.09 -10.88 -10.04
C PRO A 78 6.60 -11.02 -10.28
N VAL A 79 6.04 -10.10 -11.07
CA VAL A 79 4.75 -10.30 -11.72
C VAL A 79 4.94 -11.56 -12.56
N GLU A 80 4.48 -12.69 -12.05
CA GLU A 80 4.35 -13.93 -12.81
C GLU A 80 3.45 -13.60 -14.01
N LYS A 81 4.08 -13.26 -15.14
CA LYS A 81 3.42 -13.26 -16.43
C LYS A 81 2.86 -14.68 -16.58
N PRO A 82 1.54 -14.88 -16.70
CA PRO A 82 1.03 -16.17 -17.07
C PRO A 82 1.62 -16.49 -18.44
N LEU A 83 2.61 -17.37 -18.47
CA LEU A 83 3.08 -18.00 -19.69
C LEU A 83 1.85 -18.70 -20.26
N LEU A 84 1.36 -18.19 -21.40
CA LEU A 84 0.42 -18.88 -22.26
C LEU A 84 1.13 -20.14 -22.76
N GLN A 85 1.15 -21.18 -21.93
CA GLN A 85 1.70 -22.46 -22.32
C GLN A 85 0.59 -23.24 -23.02
N SER A 86 0.80 -23.33 -24.33
CA SER A 86 0.11 -24.15 -25.30
C SER A 86 -0.28 -25.53 -24.78
N ALA A 87 -1.56 -25.85 -24.99
CA ALA A 87 -2.15 -27.17 -25.20
C ALA A 87 -1.30 -28.43 -24.91
N GLN A 88 -1.78 -29.26 -23.98
CA GLN A 88 -1.87 -30.72 -24.19
C GLN A 88 -3.13 -31.29 -23.50
N PRO A 89 -3.94 -32.12 -24.19
CA PRO A 89 -4.92 -32.97 -23.56
C PRO A 89 -4.27 -34.34 -23.26
N VAL A 90 -4.08 -34.66 -21.98
CA VAL A 90 -3.81 -36.05 -21.58
C VAL A 90 -5.06 -36.63 -20.92
N GLN A 91 -5.75 -37.43 -21.71
CA GLN A 91 -6.72 -38.40 -21.23
C GLN A 91 -5.97 -39.55 -20.56
N SER A 92 -6.53 -40.09 -19.45
CA SER A 92 -6.80 -41.52 -19.22
C SER A 92 -6.50 -41.97 -17.78
N GLY A 93 -7.56 -42.45 -17.10
CA GLY A 93 -7.51 -43.70 -16.33
C GLY A 93 -7.10 -43.62 -14.86
N GLN A 94 -8.06 -43.80 -13.94
CA GLN A 94 -8.40 -45.12 -13.37
C GLN A 94 -9.24 -44.97 -12.10
N MET A 95 -10.13 -45.94 -11.95
CA MET A 95 -11.09 -46.12 -10.86
C MET A 95 -10.45 -46.81 -9.65
N ALA A 96 -11.03 -46.51 -8.49
CA ALA A 96 -11.17 -47.35 -7.29
C ALA A 96 -10.01 -47.45 -6.29
N HIS A 97 -10.21 -46.88 -5.10
CA HIS A 97 -10.21 -47.69 -3.87
C HIS A 97 -11.07 -47.02 -2.79
N SER A 98 -12.10 -47.75 -2.32
CA SER A 98 -12.99 -47.35 -1.23
C SER A 98 -12.55 -48.06 0.05
N THR A 99 -12.43 -47.36 1.17
CA THR A 99 -12.73 -47.93 2.51
C THR A 99 -13.02 -46.83 3.54
N VAL A 100 -14.31 -46.77 3.91
CA VAL A 100 -14.94 -46.52 5.23
C VAL A 100 -14.82 -45.17 5.98
N ASP A 101 -16.02 -44.73 6.39
CA ASP A 101 -16.38 -43.84 7.51
C ASP A 101 -16.08 -42.34 7.45
N SER A 102 -17.06 -41.56 6.98
CA SER A 102 -17.75 -40.53 7.79
C SER A 102 -18.81 -39.76 6.98
N PHE A 103 -19.81 -39.26 7.71
CA PHE A 103 -21.02 -38.55 7.27
C PHE A 103 -20.81 -37.37 6.30
N PRO A 104 -21.83 -36.99 5.50
CA PRO A 104 -21.67 -36.08 4.37
C PRO A 104 -21.70 -34.61 4.83
N GLN A 105 -20.55 -33.96 4.80
CA GLN A 105 -20.48 -32.49 4.78
C GLN A 105 -19.91 -32.04 3.44
N MET A 106 -20.74 -31.27 2.76
CA MET A 106 -20.59 -30.76 1.41
C MET A 106 -19.28 -29.98 1.22
N THR A 107 -18.61 -30.30 0.12
CA THR A 107 -17.81 -29.37 -0.69
C THR A 107 -16.65 -28.65 0.04
N SER A 108 -15.56 -29.37 0.30
CA SER A 108 -14.24 -28.74 0.15
C SER A 108 -13.93 -28.68 -1.35
N ALA A 109 -14.60 -27.79 -2.09
CA ALA A 109 -13.98 -27.30 -3.30
C ALA A 109 -12.70 -26.62 -2.83
N THR A 110 -11.54 -27.21 -3.11
CA THR A 110 -10.28 -26.59 -2.70
C THR A 110 -10.24 -25.18 -3.29
N ASN A 111 -9.59 -24.22 -2.63
CA ASN A 111 -9.53 -22.84 -3.13
C ASN A 111 -9.11 -22.79 -4.62
N PHE A 112 -8.31 -23.75 -5.06
CA PHE A 112 -7.96 -23.99 -6.45
C PHE A 112 -9.14 -24.32 -7.38
N ASP A 113 -10.05 -25.22 -6.98
CA ASP A 113 -11.24 -25.58 -7.74
C ASP A 113 -12.22 -24.41 -7.87
N ILE A 114 -12.34 -23.60 -6.81
CA ILE A 114 -13.17 -22.39 -6.79
C ILE A 114 -12.65 -21.39 -7.82
N LEU A 115 -11.33 -21.14 -7.82
CA LEU A 115 -10.68 -20.23 -8.77
C LEU A 115 -10.81 -20.73 -10.22
N LYS A 116 -10.64 -22.04 -10.45
CA LYS A 116 -10.79 -22.63 -11.79
C LYS A 116 -12.22 -22.52 -12.31
N ARG A 117 -13.21 -22.68 -11.43
CA ARG A 117 -14.63 -22.53 -11.77
C ARG A 117 -15.00 -21.07 -12.04
N LEU A 118 -14.50 -20.14 -11.22
CA LEU A 118 -14.65 -18.68 -11.44
C LEU A 118 -14.07 -18.28 -12.80
N ASN A 119 -12.85 -18.68 -13.10
CA ASN A 119 -12.20 -18.35 -14.38
C ASN A 119 -12.99 -18.90 -15.59
N ARG A 120 -13.56 -20.11 -15.48
CA ARG A 120 -14.44 -20.66 -16.51
C ARG A 120 -15.75 -19.87 -16.66
N LEU A 121 -16.36 -19.48 -15.54
CA LEU A 121 -17.58 -18.68 -15.53
C LEU A 121 -17.34 -17.31 -16.17
N GLU A 122 -16.25 -16.63 -15.84
CA GLU A 122 -15.86 -15.36 -16.47
C GLU A 122 -15.70 -15.52 -17.98
N LYS A 123 -15.02 -16.57 -18.44
CA LYS A 123 -14.85 -16.82 -19.88
C LYS A 123 -16.18 -17.09 -20.59
N GLU A 124 -17.11 -17.83 -19.98
CA GLU A 124 -18.42 -18.12 -20.59
C GLU A 124 -19.37 -16.90 -20.55
N VAL A 125 -19.32 -16.09 -19.49
CA VAL A 125 -20.17 -14.90 -19.29
C VAL A 125 -19.67 -13.72 -20.14
N PHE A 126 -18.37 -13.44 -20.12
CA PHE A 126 -17.78 -12.29 -20.81
C PHE A 126 -17.22 -12.62 -22.20
N GLY A 127 -16.92 -13.89 -22.49
CA GLY A 127 -16.39 -14.31 -23.79
C GLY A 127 -17.36 -14.11 -24.95
N LYS A 128 -18.66 -13.91 -24.68
CA LYS A 128 -19.67 -13.54 -25.69
C LYS A 128 -19.97 -12.03 -25.74
N GLN A 129 -19.59 -11.25 -24.73
CA GLN A 129 -19.87 -9.80 -24.68
C GLN A 129 -18.79 -8.94 -25.35
N ILE A 130 -17.63 -9.51 -25.69
CA ILE A 130 -16.60 -8.79 -26.45
C ILE A 130 -16.89 -8.81 -27.97
N LEU A 131 -17.75 -9.72 -28.46
CA LEU A 131 -18.08 -9.83 -29.88
C LEU A 131 -19.32 -9.02 -30.32
N ASP A 132 -20.15 -8.55 -29.38
CA ASP A 132 -21.38 -7.79 -29.70
C ASP A 132 -21.21 -6.26 -29.55
N ARG A 133 -19.97 -5.76 -29.47
CA ARG A 133 -19.68 -4.32 -29.45
C ARG A 133 -18.55 -3.96 -30.40
N GLU A 134 -18.72 -4.32 -31.67
CA GLU A 134 -18.17 -3.58 -32.83
C GLU A 134 -19.32 -2.98 -33.63
#